data_AF-A0A9X4D0A7-F1
#
_entry.id   AF-A0A9X4D0A7-F1
#
_cell.length_a   1.000
_cell.length_b   1.000
_cell.length_c   1.000
_cell.angle_alpha   90.00
_cell.angle_beta   90.00
_cell.angle_gamma   90.00
#
_symmetry.space_group_name_H-M   'P 1'
#
loop_
_entity.id
_entity.type
_entity.pdbx_description
1 polymer ?
#
loop_
_entity_poly.entity_id
_entity_poly.type
_entity_poly.pdbx_seq_one_letter_code
_entity_poly.pdbx_strand_id
1 'polypeptide(L)'
;MKNHKAVRCAILLSVGLLASCDRIQSPETAFLKACEAELQSRMKAPSTFKLLEKDVVAKELSLEEWVEAEPPSSELQYELRELLYKNGQKAKEYMASMKYEAANRYGTPIAETSVCTMVSADIREDLNRGTTADFKLKIDGQSSNDLQLSEIEALTGLRRKN
;
A
#
# COMPACT_ATOMS: atom_id res chain seq x y z
N MET A 1 -4.09 -58.84 2.44
CA MET A 1 -5.22 -58.68 1.51
C MET A 1 -5.50 -57.20 1.36
N LYS A 2 -5.31 -56.67 0.14
CA LYS A 2 -5.58 -55.29 -0.27
C LYS A 2 -7.09 -55.08 -0.35
N ASN A 3 -7.58 -53.89 -0.07
CA ASN A 3 -8.76 -53.33 -0.74
C ASN A 3 -8.76 -51.80 -0.66
N HIS A 4 -8.18 -51.21 -1.70
CA HIS A 4 -8.45 -49.85 -2.14
C HIS A 4 -9.91 -49.75 -2.56
N LYS A 5 -10.62 -48.70 -2.16
CA LYS A 5 -11.76 -48.19 -2.92
C LYS A 5 -11.56 -46.70 -3.15
N ALA A 6 -11.11 -46.42 -4.37
CA ALA A 6 -11.01 -45.13 -4.99
C ALA A 6 -12.38 -44.42 -4.95
N VAL A 7 -12.43 -43.25 -4.35
CA VAL A 7 -13.55 -42.32 -4.53
C VAL A 7 -13.26 -41.59 -5.84
N ARG A 8 -14.08 -41.93 -6.84
CA ARG A 8 -13.96 -41.51 -8.23
C ARG A 8 -14.26 -40.01 -8.35
N CYS A 9 -13.27 -39.24 -8.80
CA CYS A 9 -13.49 -37.96 -9.48
C CYS A 9 -14.30 -38.24 -10.76
N ALA A 10 -15.61 -38.02 -10.70
CA ALA A 10 -16.46 -37.98 -11.88
C ALA A 10 -16.51 -36.54 -12.39
N ILE A 11 -15.85 -36.35 -13.53
CA ILE A 11 -15.87 -35.15 -14.35
C ILE A 11 -17.29 -34.96 -14.90
N LEU A 12 -17.89 -33.80 -14.67
CA LEU A 12 -19.00 -33.29 -15.47
C LEU A 12 -18.62 -31.91 -16.01
N LEU A 13 -18.73 -31.82 -17.32
CA LEU A 13 -18.35 -30.71 -18.19
C LEU A 13 -19.33 -29.53 -18.13
N SER A 14 -18.75 -28.34 -18.25
CA SER A 14 -19.28 -27.14 -18.91
C SER A 14 -20.53 -26.45 -18.36
N VAL A 15 -20.31 -25.49 -17.45
CA VAL A 15 -20.89 -24.14 -17.53
C VAL A 15 -19.76 -23.15 -17.22
N GLY A 16 -19.47 -22.25 -18.15
CA GLY A 16 -18.45 -21.23 -18.02
C GLY A 16 -18.82 -20.23 -16.92
N LEU A 17 -18.36 -20.49 -15.70
CA LEU A 17 -18.10 -19.47 -14.71
C LEU A 17 -16.63 -19.07 -14.87
N LEU A 18 -16.40 -18.06 -15.71
CA LEU A 18 -15.30 -17.11 -15.52
C LEU A 18 -15.58 -16.29 -14.25
N ALA A 19 -15.84 -16.95 -13.12
CA ALA A 19 -15.82 -16.32 -11.81
C ALA A 19 -14.34 -16.24 -11.46
N SER A 20 -13.76 -15.14 -11.90
CA SER A 20 -12.53 -14.51 -11.46
C SER A 20 -11.71 -15.37 -10.51
N CYS A 21 -10.58 -15.89 -11.00
CA CYS A 21 -9.41 -16.03 -10.17
C CYS A 21 -8.94 -14.62 -9.75
N ASP A 22 -9.76 -13.88 -8.99
CA ASP A 22 -9.27 -12.88 -8.08
C ASP A 22 -8.48 -13.66 -7.04
N ARG A 23 -7.22 -13.93 -7.38
CA ARG A 23 -6.23 -14.47 -6.46
C ARG A 23 -6.37 -13.64 -5.21
N ILE A 24 -6.74 -14.28 -4.10
CA ILE A 24 -6.76 -13.69 -2.77
C ILE A 24 -5.35 -13.15 -2.56
N GLN A 25 -5.15 -11.88 -2.87
CA GLN A 25 -3.86 -11.23 -2.82
C GLN A 25 -3.61 -10.89 -1.36
N SER A 26 -2.47 -11.30 -0.82
CA SER A 26 -2.16 -11.00 0.58
C SER A 26 -2.14 -9.48 0.80
N PRO A 27 -2.48 -8.99 2.01
CA PRO A 27 -2.33 -7.59 2.42
C PRO A 27 -1.02 -6.95 1.94
N GLU A 28 0.09 -7.64 2.15
CA GLU A 28 1.45 -7.22 1.79
C GLU A 28 1.63 -7.13 0.27
N THR A 29 1.03 -8.07 -0.46
CA THR A 29 1.10 -8.04 -1.93
C THR A 29 0.24 -6.88 -2.46
N ALA A 30 -0.90 -6.57 -1.85
CA ALA A 30 -1.73 -5.42 -2.22
C ALA A 30 -1.00 -4.10 -1.95
N PHE A 31 -0.38 -3.99 -0.77
CA PHE A 31 0.50 -2.88 -0.39
C PHE A 31 1.61 -2.65 -1.41
N LEU A 32 2.37 -3.70 -1.75
CA LEU A 32 3.47 -3.62 -2.71
C LEU A 32 3.02 -3.11 -4.09
N LYS A 33 1.85 -3.56 -4.58
CA LYS A 33 1.31 -3.06 -5.85
C LYS A 33 0.96 -1.57 -5.79
N ALA A 34 0.40 -1.11 -4.67
CA ALA A 34 0.11 0.31 -4.47
C ALA A 34 1.40 1.13 -4.44
N CYS A 35 2.42 0.67 -3.71
CA CYS A 35 3.74 1.30 -3.68
C CYS A 35 4.40 1.39 -5.06
N GLU A 36 4.33 0.32 -5.86
CA GLU A 36 4.88 0.29 -7.22
C GLU A 36 4.14 1.26 -8.14
N ALA A 37 2.80 1.28 -8.08
CA ALA A 37 1.98 2.21 -8.87
C ALA A 37 2.27 3.67 -8.52
N GLU A 38 2.41 3.99 -7.23
CA GLU A 38 2.71 5.34 -6.78
C GLU A 38 4.14 5.76 -7.15
N LEU A 39 5.13 4.86 -7.03
CA LEU A 39 6.48 5.11 -7.54
C LEU A 39 6.45 5.45 -9.02
N GLN A 40 5.78 4.62 -9.83
CA GLN A 40 5.63 4.85 -11.28
C GLN A 40 4.94 6.18 -11.59
N SER A 41 3.92 6.56 -10.82
CA SER A 41 3.24 7.86 -10.94
C SER A 41 4.18 9.04 -10.68
N ARG A 42 5.05 8.94 -9.66
CA ARG A 42 6.06 9.97 -9.34
C ARG A 42 7.16 10.07 -10.38
N MET A 43 7.50 8.96 -11.02
CA MET A 43 8.49 8.95 -12.10
C MET A 43 7.88 9.54 -13.37
N LYS A 44 8.42 10.67 -13.84
CA LYS A 44 8.02 11.31 -15.11
C LYS A 44 8.38 10.48 -16.38
N ALA A 45 8.81 9.22 -16.22
CA ALA A 45 9.15 8.26 -17.28
C ALA A 45 8.81 6.80 -16.87
N PRO A 46 7.53 6.48 -16.59
CA PRO A 46 7.13 5.20 -15.98
C PRO A 46 7.44 3.98 -16.86
N SER A 47 7.55 4.15 -18.17
CA SER A 47 7.87 3.07 -19.13
C SER A 47 9.29 2.50 -18.99
N THR A 48 10.18 3.20 -18.28
CA THR A 48 11.57 2.77 -18.05
C THR A 48 11.77 2.12 -16.70
N PHE A 49 10.73 2.07 -15.87
CA PHE A 49 10.80 1.51 -14.53
C PHE A 49 11.02 0.00 -14.57
N LYS A 50 11.96 -0.45 -13.75
CA LYS A 50 12.25 -1.85 -13.52
C LYS A 50 12.55 -2.07 -12.05
N LEU A 51 11.63 -2.73 -11.36
CA LEU A 51 11.84 -3.18 -9.99
C LEU A 51 12.89 -4.30 -9.95
N LEU A 52 13.93 -4.12 -9.14
CA LEU A 52 15.04 -5.07 -9.01
C LEU A 52 14.87 -5.95 -7.78
N GLU A 53 14.62 -5.33 -6.64
CA GLU A 53 14.50 -6.00 -5.34
C GLU A 53 13.37 -5.36 -4.55
N LYS A 54 12.66 -6.17 -3.76
CA LYS A 54 11.64 -5.69 -2.84
C LYS A 54 11.63 -6.53 -1.58
N ASP A 55 11.48 -5.86 -0.45
CA ASP A 55 11.21 -6.47 0.83
C ASP A 55 9.98 -5.80 1.44
N VAL A 56 9.15 -6.57 2.15
CA VAL A 56 7.93 -6.05 2.78
C VAL A 56 7.79 -6.61 4.18
N VAL A 57 7.58 -5.72 5.13
CA VAL A 57 7.31 -6.05 6.52
C VAL A 57 6.00 -5.39 6.96
N ALA A 58 5.28 -6.07 7.85
CA ALA A 58 4.09 -5.55 8.48
C ALA A 58 4.22 -5.73 9.99
N LYS A 59 4.08 -4.64 10.74
CA LYS A 59 4.13 -4.61 12.20
C LYS A 59 2.75 -4.25 12.73
N GLU A 60 2.20 -5.06 13.63
CA GLU A 60 1.02 -4.70 14.39
C GLU A 60 1.35 -3.59 15.38
N LEU A 61 0.50 -2.56 15.44
CA LEU A 61 0.70 -1.41 16.32
C LEU A 61 -0.14 -1.55 17.60
N SER A 62 0.41 -1.05 18.71
CA SER A 62 -0.38 -0.67 19.88
C SER A 62 -1.33 0.50 19.55
N LEU A 63 -2.28 0.78 20.43
CA LEU A 63 -3.17 1.93 20.25
C LEU A 63 -2.37 3.23 20.25
N GLU A 64 -1.39 3.33 21.15
CA GLU A 64 -0.50 4.48 21.29
C GLU A 64 0.31 4.70 20.01
N GLU A 65 0.95 3.65 19.48
CA GLU A 65 1.71 3.73 18.22
C GLU A 65 0.80 4.08 17.02
N TRP A 66 -0.43 3.57 16.98
CA TRP A 66 -1.39 3.93 15.92
C TRP A 66 -1.77 5.41 15.99
N VAL A 67 -2.05 5.92 17.19
CA VAL A 67 -2.41 7.32 17.41
C VAL A 67 -1.23 8.25 17.09
N GLU A 68 0.00 7.86 17.44
CA GLU A 68 1.20 8.64 17.11
C GLU A 68 1.45 8.69 15.60
N ALA A 69 1.31 7.55 14.90
CA ALA A 69 1.58 7.47 13.47
C ALA A 69 0.53 8.21 12.62
N GLU A 70 -0.73 8.23 13.07
CA GLU A 70 -1.82 8.95 12.43
C GLU A 70 -2.62 9.75 13.46
N PRO A 71 -2.21 10.96 13.88
CA PRO A 71 -2.92 11.71 14.90
C PRO A 71 -4.40 11.95 14.52
N PRO A 72 -5.37 11.58 15.39
CA PRO A 72 -6.78 11.78 15.10
C PRO A 72 -7.09 13.28 15.03
N SER A 73 -7.95 13.69 14.09
CA SER A 73 -8.31 15.11 13.94
C SER A 73 -9.41 15.58 14.91
N SER A 74 -10.00 14.65 15.67
CA SER A 74 -11.01 14.93 16.68
C SER A 74 -11.07 13.84 17.76
N GLU A 75 -11.66 14.17 18.90
CA GLU A 75 -11.90 13.22 19.99
C GLU A 75 -12.71 12.01 19.54
N LEU A 76 -13.75 12.22 18.71
CA LEU A 76 -14.56 11.14 18.15
C LEU A 76 -13.75 10.13 17.33
N GLN A 77 -12.70 10.59 16.62
CA GLN A 77 -11.82 9.67 15.90
C GLN A 77 -10.91 8.88 16.83
N TYR A 78 -10.48 9.48 17.95
CA TYR A 78 -9.72 8.78 18.98
C TYR A 78 -10.58 7.69 19.63
N GLU A 79 -11.78 8.04 20.11
CA GLU A 79 -12.74 7.11 20.72
C GLU A 79 -13.08 5.94 19.77
N LEU A 80 -13.30 6.24 18.48
CA LEU A 80 -13.55 5.19 17.48
C LEU A 80 -12.37 4.22 17.38
N ARG A 81 -11.13 4.72 17.32
CA ARG A 81 -9.95 3.85 17.26
C ARG A 81 -9.76 3.02 18.52
N GLU A 82 -10.01 3.61 19.69
CA GLU A 82 -9.95 2.88 20.95
C GLU A 82 -10.97 1.72 20.96
N LEU A 83 -12.21 1.98 20.52
CA LEU A 83 -13.25 0.95 20.38
C LEU A 83 -12.85 -0.15 19.39
N LEU A 84 -12.32 0.21 18.22
CA LEU A 84 -11.83 -0.75 17.23
C LEU A 84 -10.71 -1.63 17.81
N TYR A 85 -9.75 -1.02 18.49
CA TYR A 85 -8.64 -1.71 19.13
C TYR A 85 -9.11 -2.68 20.21
N LYS A 86 -10.03 -2.26 21.10
CA LYS A 86 -10.65 -3.11 22.13
C LYS A 86 -11.42 -4.29 21.53
N ASN A 87 -12.01 -4.10 20.35
CA ASN A 87 -12.71 -5.15 19.61
C ASN A 87 -11.80 -6.04 18.75
N GLY A 88 -10.48 -5.88 18.87
CA GLY A 88 -9.48 -6.71 18.18
C GLY A 88 -9.11 -6.25 16.77
N GLN A 89 -9.67 -5.13 16.29
CA GLN A 89 -9.26 -4.51 15.03
C GLN A 89 -8.07 -3.60 15.29
N LYS A 90 -6.88 -4.10 14.98
CA LYS A 90 -5.61 -3.41 15.21
C LYS A 90 -5.03 -2.90 13.90
N ALA A 91 -4.46 -1.70 13.94
CA ALA A 91 -3.70 -1.18 12.82
C ALA A 91 -2.37 -1.92 12.67
N LYS A 92 -1.93 -1.99 11.42
CA LYS A 92 -0.58 -2.41 11.06
C LYS A 92 0.14 -1.27 10.34
N GLU A 93 1.41 -1.11 10.65
CA GLU A 93 2.35 -0.37 9.83
C GLU A 93 2.96 -1.32 8.81
N TYR A 94 2.75 -1.01 7.54
CA TYR A 94 3.37 -1.70 6.42
C TYR A 94 4.56 -0.87 5.96
N MET A 95 5.70 -1.52 5.75
CA MET A 95 6.90 -0.90 5.20
C MET A 95 7.45 -1.77 4.08
N ALA A 96 7.77 -1.16 2.94
CA ALA A 96 8.40 -1.84 1.82
C ALA A 96 9.64 -1.08 1.37
N SER A 97 10.78 -1.77 1.31
CA SER A 97 12.01 -1.26 0.69
C SER A 97 12.06 -1.77 -0.74
N MET A 98 12.11 -0.85 -1.71
CA MET A 98 12.08 -1.19 -3.13
C MET A 98 13.28 -0.58 -3.84
N LYS A 99 14.12 -1.45 -4.41
CA LYS A 99 15.23 -1.04 -5.26
C LYS A 99 14.81 -1.14 -6.72
N TYR A 100 15.02 -0.07 -7.48
CA TYR A 100 14.57 0.00 -8.87
C TYR A 100 15.57 0.71 -9.76
N GLU A 101 15.46 0.45 -11.05
CA GLU A 101 16.05 1.22 -12.13
C GLU A 101 14.95 1.98 -12.86
N ALA A 102 15.21 3.23 -13.26
CA ALA A 102 14.35 4.01 -14.12
C ALA A 102 15.16 5.07 -14.86
N ALA A 103 14.60 5.70 -15.89
CA ALA A 103 15.16 6.93 -16.42
C ALA A 103 14.60 8.12 -15.64
N ASN A 104 15.44 9.09 -15.30
CA ASN A 104 14.98 10.37 -14.79
C ASN A 104 14.30 11.20 -15.90
N ARG A 105 13.82 12.40 -15.56
CA ARG A 105 13.15 13.31 -16.52
C ARG A 105 13.98 13.72 -17.76
N TYR A 106 15.29 13.47 -17.75
CA TYR A 106 16.21 13.76 -18.85
C TYR A 106 16.63 12.51 -19.64
N GLY A 107 16.04 11.36 -19.34
CA GLY A 107 16.39 10.09 -19.99
C GLY A 107 17.66 9.43 -19.43
N THR A 108 18.25 9.96 -18.37
CA THR A 108 19.44 9.34 -17.74
C THR A 108 18.99 8.18 -16.85
N PRO A 109 19.54 6.97 -17.02
CA PRO A 109 19.28 5.85 -16.12
C PRO A 109 19.74 6.17 -14.70
N ILE A 110 18.86 5.92 -13.74
CA ILE A 110 19.10 6.00 -12.30
C ILE A 110 18.79 4.64 -11.68
N ALA A 111 19.49 4.31 -10.61
CA ALA A 111 19.22 3.17 -9.75
C ALA A 111 19.08 3.68 -8.32
N GLU A 112 17.91 3.50 -7.73
CA GLU A 112 17.55 4.10 -6.45
C GLU A 112 16.88 3.06 -5.54
N THR A 113 16.72 3.42 -4.28
CA THR A 113 15.96 2.67 -3.30
C THR A 113 15.00 3.62 -2.62
N SER A 114 13.71 3.27 -2.65
CA SER A 114 12.68 4.01 -1.95
C SER A 114 12.03 3.16 -0.88
N VAL A 115 11.62 3.81 0.21
CA VAL A 115 10.88 3.20 1.29
C VAL A 115 9.43 3.66 1.20
N CYS A 116 8.53 2.70 1.01
CA CYS A 116 7.09 2.92 1.03
C CYS A 116 6.55 2.57 2.41
N THR A 117 5.74 3.43 3.03
CA THR A 117 5.10 3.16 4.32
C THR A 117 3.61 3.48 4.30
N MET A 118 2.83 2.77 5.11
CA MET A 118 1.42 3.03 5.33
C MET A 118 0.95 2.44 6.66
N VAL A 119 0.11 3.16 7.39
CA VAL A 119 -0.60 2.63 8.55
C VAL A 119 -2.04 2.35 8.15
N SER A 120 -2.54 1.16 8.52
CA SER A 120 -3.88 0.74 8.12
C SER A 120 -4.45 -0.31 9.04
N ALA A 121 -5.72 -0.11 9.45
CA ALA A 121 -6.52 -1.12 10.15
C ALA A 121 -7.27 -2.05 9.19
N ASP A 122 -7.50 -1.63 7.94
CA ASP A 122 -8.00 -2.48 6.86
C ASP A 122 -7.37 -2.05 5.54
N ILE A 123 -6.30 -2.73 5.15
CA ILE A 123 -5.51 -2.33 3.99
C ILE A 123 -6.28 -2.50 2.68
N ARG A 124 -7.22 -3.45 2.62
CA ARG A 124 -7.98 -3.68 1.40
C ARG A 124 -8.97 -2.54 1.22
N GLU A 125 -9.64 -2.16 2.29
CA GLU A 125 -10.54 -1.01 2.28
C GLU A 125 -9.79 0.29 1.96
N ASP A 126 -8.66 0.54 2.64
CA ASP A 126 -7.87 1.75 2.46
C ASP A 126 -7.31 1.89 1.03
N LEU A 127 -6.83 0.78 0.44
CA LEU A 127 -6.33 0.79 -0.96
C LEU A 127 -7.46 0.86 -1.99
N ASN A 128 -8.63 0.26 -1.73
CA ASN A 128 -9.76 0.30 -2.66
C ASN A 128 -10.46 1.66 -2.69
N ARG A 129 -10.30 2.48 -1.64
CA ARG A 129 -10.86 3.84 -1.57
C ARG A 129 -10.09 4.86 -2.41
N GLY A 130 -9.21 4.43 -3.33
CA GLY A 130 -8.56 5.25 -4.37
C GLY A 130 -7.85 6.46 -3.80
N THR A 131 -8.56 7.59 -3.71
CA THR A 131 -8.04 8.84 -3.13
C THR A 131 -7.51 8.67 -1.70
N THR A 132 -8.12 7.80 -0.87
CA THR A 132 -7.65 7.60 0.52
C THR A 132 -6.29 6.89 0.60
N ALA A 133 -6.01 6.02 -0.38
CA ALA A 133 -4.73 5.33 -0.49
C ALA A 133 -3.60 6.34 -0.75
N ASP A 134 -3.83 7.29 -1.65
CA ASP A 134 -2.85 8.33 -2.04
C ASP A 134 -2.45 9.24 -0.86
N PHE A 135 -3.35 9.43 0.12
CA PHE A 135 -3.08 10.23 1.32
C PHE A 135 -2.35 9.45 2.42
N LYS A 136 -2.59 8.15 2.54
CA LYS A 136 -2.01 7.31 3.60
C LYS A 136 -0.66 6.72 3.19
N LEU A 137 -0.49 6.44 1.91
CA LEU A 137 0.73 5.89 1.35
C LEU A 137 1.81 6.97 1.28
N LYS A 138 2.97 6.68 1.88
CA LYS A 138 4.13 7.57 1.84
C LYS A 138 5.27 6.88 1.11
N ILE A 139 5.89 7.56 0.16
CA ILE A 139 7.18 7.14 -0.43
C ILE A 139 8.23 8.12 0.07
N ASP A 140 9.29 7.57 0.67
CA ASP A 140 10.41 8.33 1.25
C ASP A 140 9.92 9.41 2.25
N GLY A 141 8.91 9.05 3.04
CA GLY A 141 8.29 9.90 4.05
C GLY A 141 7.28 10.92 3.52
N GLN A 142 7.06 10.99 2.20
CA GLN A 142 6.16 11.96 1.57
C GLN A 142 4.93 11.29 0.97
N SER A 143 3.74 11.77 1.32
CA SER A 143 2.48 11.45 0.63
C SER A 143 2.37 12.20 -0.69
N SER A 144 1.43 11.80 -1.57
CA SER A 144 1.18 12.53 -2.82
C SER A 144 0.72 13.97 -2.55
N ASN A 145 0.03 14.21 -1.43
CA ASN A 145 -0.39 15.54 -1.00
C ASN A 145 0.80 16.41 -0.56
N ASP A 146 1.79 15.84 0.14
CA ASP A 146 3.00 16.58 0.54
C ASP A 146 3.77 17.07 -0.70
N LEU A 147 3.80 16.25 -1.77
CA LEU A 147 4.40 16.62 -3.04
C LEU A 147 3.63 17.73 -3.76
N GLN A 148 2.31 17.62 -3.86
CA GLN A 148 1.46 18.65 -4.49
C GLN A 148 1.58 19.99 -3.75
N LEU A 149 1.59 19.97 -2.43
CA LEU A 149 1.74 21.17 -1.63
C LEU A 149 3.12 21.81 -1.84
N SER A 150 4.18 21.00 -1.87
CA SER A 150 5.54 21.47 -2.13
C SER A 150 5.67 22.14 -3.52
N GLU A 151 4.96 21.61 -4.53
CA GLU A 151 4.93 22.21 -5.87
C GLU A 151 4.20 23.56 -5.88
N ILE A 152 3.06 23.66 -5.19
CA ILE A 152 2.32 24.93 -5.03
C ILE A 152 3.18 25.97 -4.30
N GLU A 153 3.84 25.60 -3.20
CA GLU A 153 4.73 26.50 -2.45
C GLU A 153 5.90 26.98 -3.33
N ALA A 154 6.50 26.10 -4.12
CA ALA A 154 7.56 26.45 -5.06
C ALA A 154 7.10 27.43 -6.15
N LEU A 155 5.86 27.30 -6.63
CA LEU A 155 5.29 28.18 -7.66
C LEU A 155 4.78 29.51 -7.11
N THR A 156 4.31 29.54 -5.86
CA THR A 156 3.68 30.73 -5.25
C THR A 156 4.63 31.52 -4.35
N GLY A 157 5.77 30.94 -3.94
CA GLY A 157 6.68 31.54 -2.98
C GLY A 157 6.12 31.64 -1.55
N LEU A 158 4.94 31.04 -1.30
CA LEU A 158 4.31 31.01 0.01
C LEU A 158 5.02 29.95 0.86
N ARG A 159 5.81 30.37 1.85
CA ARG A 159 6.30 29.47 2.91
C ARG A 159 5.27 29.37 4.03
N ARG A 160 4.99 28.15 4.51
CA ARG A 160 4.32 27.95 5.80
C ARG A 160 5.06 28.71 6.90
N LYS A 161 4.30 29.49 7.67
CA LYS A 161 4.68 29.79 9.05
C LYS A 161 4.29 28.56 9.87
N ASN A 162 5.30 27.89 10.43
CA ASN A 162 5.09 26.86 11.45
C ASN A 162 4.42 27.46 12.69
#